data_AF-A0A510UF86-F1
#
_entry.id   AF-A0A510UF86-F1
#
_cell.length_a   1.000
_cell.length_b   1.000
_cell.length_c   1.000
_cell.angle_alpha   90.00
_cell.angle_beta   90.00
_cell.angle_gamma   90.00
#
_symmetry.space_group_name_H-M   'P 1'
#
loop_
_entity.id
_entity.type
_entity.pdbx_description
1 polymer ?
#
loop_
_entity_poly.entity_id
_entity_poly.type
_entity_poly.pdbx_seq_one_letter_code
_entity_poly.pdbx_strand_id
1 'polypeptide(L)'
;MNALFIELQKAAGLSNFSCGEYLGISEGAVLDRRRNIFKPKRSEIIALAIYGSDAEAAAVSLIQKNCSHIWRDVDKNGNGQRSTFCAKCRLEKK
;
A
#
# COMPACT_ATOMS: atom_id res chain seq x y z
N MET A 1 9.59 6.49 16.51
CA MET A 1 9.26 5.78 15.26
C MET A 1 7.75 5.62 15.08
N ASN A 2 7.04 5.09 16.06
CA ASN A 2 5.58 4.98 16.00
C ASN A 2 4.87 6.33 15.86
N ALA A 3 5.30 7.36 16.59
CA ALA A 3 4.78 8.72 16.41
C ALA A 3 4.93 9.22 14.96
N LEU A 4 6.10 9.01 14.35
CA LEU A 4 6.35 9.35 12.95
C LEU A 4 5.42 8.58 11.99
N PHE A 5 5.19 7.29 12.23
CA PHE A 5 4.23 6.49 11.47
C PHE A 5 2.81 7.07 11.54
N ILE A 6 2.36 7.46 12.74
CA ILE A 6 1.02 8.03 12.94
C ILE A 6 0.88 9.35 12.18
N GLU A 7 1.88 10.24 12.27
CA GLU A 7 1.85 11.54 11.61
C GLU A 7 1.91 11.40 10.08
N LEU A 8 2.75 10.51 9.56
CA LEU A 8 2.78 10.22 8.12
C LEU A 8 1.47 9.61 7.61
N GLN A 9 0.87 8.68 8.37
CA GLN A 9 -0.43 8.12 8.00
C GLN A 9 -1.52 9.21 7.94
N LYS A 10 -1.54 10.14 8.92
CA LYS A 10 -2.48 11.27 8.93
C LYS A 10 -2.24 12.21 7.75
N ALA A 11 -0.97 12.56 7.48
CA ALA A 11 -0.60 13.43 6.37
C ALA A 11 -1.00 12.83 5.01
N ALA A 12 -0.87 11.51 4.87
CA ALA A 12 -1.34 10.76 3.70
C ALA A 12 -2.87 10.67 3.59
N GLY A 13 -3.63 11.08 4.61
CA GLY A 13 -5.09 11.00 4.63
C GLY A 13 -5.62 9.56 4.68
N LEU A 14 -4.81 8.59 5.10
CA LEU A 14 -5.15 7.17 5.03
C LEU A 14 -5.87 6.70 6.30
N SER A 15 -7.04 6.07 6.13
CA SER A 15 -7.67 5.25 7.16
C SER A 15 -6.76 4.09 7.59
N ASN A 16 -7.03 3.44 8.72
CA ASN A 16 -6.22 2.28 9.13
C ASN A 16 -6.31 1.13 8.12
N PHE A 17 -7.51 0.90 7.59
CA PHE A 17 -7.76 -0.07 6.53
C PHE A 17 -6.94 0.26 5.27
N SER A 18 -7.07 1.46 4.72
CA SER A 18 -6.36 1.88 3.50
C SER A 18 -4.83 1.91 3.68
N CYS A 19 -4.36 2.30 4.87
CA CYS A 19 -2.94 2.23 5.23
C CYS A 19 -2.44 0.78 5.23
N GLY A 20 -3.24 -0.15 5.75
CA GLY A 20 -2.93 -1.58 5.73
C GLY A 20 -2.87 -2.12 4.29
N GLU A 21 -3.85 -1.76 3.45
CA GLU A 21 -3.85 -2.14 2.04
C GLU A 21 -2.60 -1.65 1.31
N TYR A 22 -2.26 -0.37 1.50
CA TYR A 22 -1.09 0.27 0.91
C TYR A 22 0.22 -0.39 1.34
N LEU A 23 0.39 -0.63 2.65
CA LEU A 23 1.61 -1.21 3.21
C LEU A 23 1.69 -2.73 3.08
N GLY A 24 0.65 -3.39 2.57
CA GLY A 24 0.58 -4.85 2.47
C GLY A 24 0.54 -5.56 3.84
N ILE A 25 -0.07 -4.94 4.84
CA ILE A 25 -0.24 -5.48 6.21
C ILE A 25 -1.71 -5.45 6.62
N SER A 26 -2.09 -6.20 7.67
CA SER A 26 -3.47 -6.17 8.18
C SER A 26 -3.78 -4.84 8.88
N GLU A 27 -5.06 -4.45 8.90
CA GLU A 27 -5.51 -3.28 9.66
C GLU A 27 -5.15 -3.39 11.16
N GLY A 28 -5.26 -4.59 11.74
CA GLY A 28 -4.83 -4.86 13.11
C GLY A 28 -3.34 -4.54 13.31
N ALA A 29 -2.48 -4.89 12.35
CA ALA A 29 -1.06 -4.57 12.41
C ALA A 29 -0.80 -3.05 12.34
N VAL A 30 -1.63 -2.29 11.60
CA VAL A 30 -1.59 -0.82 11.62
C VAL A 30 -1.97 -0.29 13.00
N LEU A 31 -3.06 -0.80 13.59
CA LEU A 31 -3.50 -0.43 14.94
C LEU A 31 -2.43 -0.71 16.00
N ASP A 32 -1.75 -1.85 15.92
CA ASP A 32 -0.67 -2.19 16.85
C ASP A 32 0.50 -1.20 16.78
N ARG A 33 0.85 -0.72 15.58
CA ARG A 33 1.85 0.35 15.41
C ARG A 33 1.37 1.66 16.01
N ARG A 34 0.10 2.02 15.81
CA ARG A 34 -0.50 3.24 16.39
C ARG A 34 -0.58 3.18 17.92
N ARG A 35 -0.78 1.99 18.49
CA ARG A 35 -0.85 1.74 19.94
C ARG A 35 0.52 1.52 20.60
N ASN A 36 1.62 1.69 19.86
CA ASN A 36 2.99 1.44 20.32
C ASN A 36 3.27 -0.01 20.75
N ILE A 37 2.46 -0.98 20.32
CA ILE A 37 2.65 -2.41 20.63
C ILE A 37 3.81 -2.97 19.78
N PHE A 38 3.83 -2.63 18.48
CA PHE A 38 4.90 -3.02 17.57
C PHE A 38 5.55 -1.81 16.92
N LYS A 39 6.88 -1.87 16.75
CA LYS A 39 7.63 -0.81 16.08
C LYS A 39 7.45 -0.92 14.55
N PRO A 40 7.09 0.17 13.84
CA PRO A 40 7.01 0.17 12.40
C PRO A 40 8.40 -0.05 11.78
N LYS A 41 8.44 -0.78 10.66
CA LYS A 41 9.66 -1.01 9.88
C LYS A 41 10.06 0.28 9.15
N ARG A 42 11.36 0.45 8.87
CA ARG A 42 11.83 1.59 8.08
C ARG A 42 11.17 1.67 6.70
N SER A 43 10.93 0.53 6.05
CA SER A 43 10.24 0.46 4.76
C SER A 43 8.82 1.02 4.83
N GLU A 44 8.09 0.78 5.92
CA GLU A 44 6.72 1.29 6.11
C GLU A 44 6.71 2.81 6.26
N ILE A 45 7.69 3.36 6.97
CA ILE A 45 7.87 4.81 7.13
C ILE A 45 8.21 5.46 5.80
N ILE A 46 9.15 4.88 5.05
CA ILE A 46 9.55 5.40 3.73
C ILE A 46 8.36 5.36 2.77
N ALA A 47 7.63 4.24 2.72
CA ALA A 47 6.44 4.12 1.89
C ALA A 47 5.41 5.21 2.20
N LEU A 48 5.06 5.42 3.48
CA LEU A 48 4.14 6.48 3.87
C LEU A 48 4.67 7.89 3.56
N ALA A 49 5.99 8.10 3.64
CA ALA A 49 6.60 9.40 3.36
C ALA A 49 6.58 9.78 1.87
N ILE A 50 6.51 8.80 0.97
CA ILE A 50 6.44 9.03 -0.49
C ILE A 50 5.03 8.88 -1.06
N TYR A 51 4.04 8.55 -0.23
CA TYR A 51 2.66 8.34 -0.67
C TYR A 51 2.11 9.57 -1.40
N GLY A 52 1.53 9.36 -2.58
CA GLY A 52 0.98 10.39 -3.45
C GLY A 52 2.02 11.21 -4.23
N SER A 53 3.31 10.86 -4.16
CA SER A 53 4.38 11.60 -4.84
C SER A 53 4.76 11.00 -6.20
N ASP A 54 5.47 11.79 -7.02
CA ASP A 54 6.05 11.32 -8.29
C ASP A 54 7.03 10.15 -8.08
N ALA A 55 7.73 10.13 -6.92
CA ALA A 55 8.65 9.04 -6.58
C ALA A 55 7.91 7.71 -6.36
N GLU A 56 6.73 7.75 -5.74
CA GLU A 56 5.86 6.58 -5.64
C GLU A 56 5.40 6.12 -7.02
N ALA A 57 4.91 7.04 -7.86
CA ALA A 57 4.44 6.69 -9.20
C ALA A 57 5.56 6.05 -10.06
N ALA A 58 6.77 6.61 -9.98
CA ALA A 58 7.95 6.05 -10.64
C ALA A 58 8.32 4.66 -10.11
N ALA A 59 8.28 4.46 -8.79
CA ALA A 59 8.54 3.17 -8.16
C ALA A 59 7.51 2.12 -8.60
N VAL A 60 6.22 2.47 -8.59
CA VAL A 60 5.14 1.58 -9.07
C VAL A 60 5.36 1.20 -10.53
N SER A 61 5.67 2.16 -11.40
CA SER A 61 5.96 1.88 -12.82
C SER A 61 7.16 0.93 -12.99
N LEU A 62 8.23 1.14 -12.23
CA LEU A 62 9.41 0.29 -12.27
C LEU A 62 9.11 -1.13 -11.78
N ILE A 63 8.33 -1.28 -10.70
CA ILE A 63 7.91 -2.59 -10.21
C ILE A 63 7.03 -3.28 -11.25
N GLN A 64 6.04 -2.59 -11.83
CA GLN A 64 5.15 -3.16 -12.86
C GLN A 64 5.95 -3.68 -14.07
N LYS A 65 6.92 -2.90 -14.56
CA LYS A 65 7.79 -3.30 -15.70
C LYS A 65 8.58 -4.57 -15.41
N ASN A 66 8.98 -4.78 -14.16
CA ASN A 66 9.83 -5.90 -13.74
C ASN A 66 9.04 -7.00 -13.00
N CYS A 67 7.72 -6.87 -12.91
CA CYS A 67 6.88 -7.84 -12.22
C CYS A 67 6.62 -9.04 -13.14
N SER A 68 7.39 -10.12 -12.92
CA SER A 68 7.22 -11.40 -13.63
C SER A 68 6.08 -12.26 -13.09
N HIS A 69 5.31 -11.77 -12.11
CA HIS A 69 4.24 -12.53 -11.49
C HIS A 69 2.99 -12.58 -12.36
N ILE A 70 2.22 -13.66 -12.21
CA ILE A 70 0.96 -13.87 -12.92
C ILE A 70 -0.04 -12.78 -12.52
N TRP A 71 -0.51 -12.06 -13.52
CA TRP A 71 -1.59 -11.09 -13.39
C TRP A 71 -2.93 -11.84 -13.43
N ARG A 72 -3.84 -11.53 -12.51
CA ARG A 72 -5.17 -12.13 -12.44
C ARG A 72 -6.21 -11.07 -12.77
N ASP A 73 -7.16 -11.43 -13.61
CA ASP A 73 -8.35 -10.62 -13.81
C ASP A 73 -9.27 -10.77 -12.61
N VAL A 74 -9.74 -9.64 -12.10
CA VAL A 74 -10.72 -9.57 -11.03
C VAL A 74 -11.87 -8.70 -11.53
N ASP A 75 -13.08 -9.24 -11.43
CA ASP A 75 -14.30 -8.51 -11.75
C ASP A 75 -14.60 -7.53 -10.62
N LYS A 76 -14.58 -6.23 -10.91
CA LYS A 76 -15.01 -5.23 -9.93
C LYS A 76 -16.54 -5.24 -9.90
N ASN A 77 -17.10 -5.91 -8.88
CA ASN A 77 -18.48 -5.77 -8.38
C ASN A 77 -19.57 -5.56 -9.46
N GLY A 78 -19.79 -6.53 -10.34
CA GLY A 78 -21.03 -6.64 -11.14
C GLY A 78 -21.23 -5.61 -12.27
N ASN A 79 -20.32 -4.63 -12.44
CA ASN A 79 -20.47 -3.55 -13.42
C ASN A 79 -19.78 -3.83 -14.77
N GLY A 80 -19.28 -5.06 -15.00
CA GLY A 80 -18.57 -5.44 -16.23
C GLY A 80 -17.16 -4.83 -16.40
N GLN A 81 -16.66 -4.07 -15.42
CA GLN A 81 -15.29 -3.55 -15.43
C GLN A 81 -14.31 -4.62 -14.92
N ARG A 82 -13.49 -5.15 -15.84
CA ARG A 82 -12.39 -6.05 -15.53
C ARG A 82 -11.14 -5.26 -15.19
N SER A 83 -10.48 -5.63 -14.10
CA SER A 83 -9.16 -5.09 -13.74
C SER A 83 -8.17 -6.24 -13.61
N THR A 84 -6.99 -6.07 -14.20
CA THR A 84 -5.92 -7.07 -14.10
C THR A 84 -4.96 -6.66 -12.96
N PHE A 85 -4.76 -7.55 -12.00
CA PHE A 85 -4.03 -7.26 -10.76
C PHE A 85 -2.97 -8.32 -10.47
N CYS A 86 -1.81 -7.88 -9.98
CA CYS A 86 -0.78 -8.79 -9.48
C CYS A 86 -1.04 -9.12 -8.01
N ALA A 87 -1.51 -10.34 -7.70
CA ALA A 87 -1.82 -10.76 -6.33
C ALA A 87 -0.62 -10.67 -5.35
N LYS A 88 0.60 -10.77 -5.86
CA LYS A 88 1.83 -10.78 -5.06
C LYS A 88 2.41 -9.39 -4.81
N CYS A 89 2.25 -8.48 -5.77
CA CYS A 89 2.73 -7.08 -5.63
C CYS A 89 1.60 -6.10 -5.29
N ARG A 90 0.34 -6.55 -5.30
CA ARG A 90 -0.88 -5.75 -5.20
C ARG A 90 -0.94 -4.53 -6.13
N LEU A 91 -0.44 -4.67 -7.35
CA LEU A 91 -0.47 -3.61 -8.36
C LEU A 91 -1.55 -3.89 -9.40
N GLU A 92 -2.28 -2.85 -9.82
CA GLU A 92 -3.18 -2.90 -10.98
C GLU A 92 -2.40 -2.59 -12.26
N LYS A 93 -2.72 -3.28 -13.36
CA LYS A 93 -2.19 -2.97 -14.69
C LYS A 93 -3.07 -1.87 -15.28
N LYS A 94 -2.53 -0.66 -15.44
CA LYS A 94 -3.22 0.44 -16.15
C LYS A 94 -3.17 0.21 -17.65
#